data_AF-A0A6P6Y983-F1
#
_entry.id   AF-A0A6P6Y983-F1
#
_cell.length_a   1.000
_cell.length_b   1.000
_cell.length_c   1.000
_cell.angle_alpha   90.00
_cell.angle_beta   90.00
_cell.angle_gamma   90.00
#
_symmetry.space_group_name_H-M   'P 1'
#
loop_
_entity.id
_entity.type
_entity.pdbx_description
1 polymer ?
#
loop_
_entity_poly.entity_id
_entity_poly.type
_entity_poly.pdbx_seq_one_letter_code
_entity_poly.pdbx_strand_id
1 'polypeptide(L)'
;MPENNLIELMAQADSLRMIQPEGSFEWFDEILPKARKLLQQIQREQTIDPDCMKTKIFNQVRDCCDTLSNWIRQLERTRDELEKQKGQILKNEMNRLSIHNGAYSSFRGFFGK
;
A
#
# COMPACT_ATOMS: atom_id res chain seq x y z
N MET A 1 -8.12 6.48 -31.89
CA MET A 1 -6.78 7.04 -31.64
C MET A 1 -6.31 6.51 -30.28
N PRO A 2 -5.69 5.33 -30.23
CA PRO A 2 -5.25 4.67 -28.99
C PRO A 2 -4.13 5.44 -28.24
N GLU A 3 -3.30 6.24 -28.93
CA GLU A 3 -2.25 7.08 -28.30
C GLU A 3 -2.80 8.05 -27.22
N ASN A 4 -3.99 8.62 -27.40
CA ASN A 4 -4.57 9.56 -26.43
C ASN A 4 -4.98 8.86 -25.13
N ASN A 5 -5.47 7.63 -25.20
CA ASN A 5 -5.93 6.88 -24.04
C ASN A 5 -4.76 6.52 -23.11
N LEU A 6 -3.62 6.14 -23.70
CA LEU A 6 -2.41 5.78 -22.95
C LEU A 6 -1.83 6.96 -22.16
N ILE A 7 -1.78 8.15 -22.81
CA ILE A 7 -1.29 9.39 -22.20
C ILE A 7 -2.19 9.81 -21.04
N GLU A 8 -3.51 9.67 -21.19
CA GLU A 8 -4.48 9.95 -20.12
C GLU A 8 -4.30 9.01 -18.92
N LEU A 9 -4.10 7.70 -19.16
CA LEU A 9 -3.86 6.73 -18.10
C LEU A 9 -2.55 7.00 -17.35
N MET A 10 -1.49 7.40 -18.07
CA MET A 10 -0.22 7.80 -17.44
C MET A 10 -0.40 9.07 -16.58
N ALA A 11 -1.15 10.06 -17.06
CA ALA A 11 -1.43 11.28 -16.28
C ALA A 11 -2.25 10.97 -15.01
N GLN A 12 -3.19 10.03 -15.09
CA GLN A 12 -3.91 9.52 -13.91
C GLN A 12 -2.96 8.83 -12.92
N ALA A 13 -1.97 8.07 -13.42
CA ALA A 13 -1.01 7.36 -12.58
C ALA A 13 -0.11 8.35 -11.82
N ASP A 14 0.36 9.39 -12.50
CA ASP A 14 1.12 10.47 -11.87
C ASP A 14 0.28 11.23 -10.84
N SER A 15 -0.97 11.55 -11.18
CA SER A 15 -1.89 12.23 -10.24
C SER A 15 -2.13 11.39 -8.98
N LEU A 16 -2.33 10.09 -9.14
CA LEU A 16 -2.54 9.15 -8.03
C LEU A 16 -1.31 9.09 -7.11
N ARG A 17 -0.10 9.11 -7.68
CA ARG A 17 1.17 9.10 -6.94
C ARG A 17 1.45 10.40 -6.17
N MET A 18 0.87 11.52 -6.60
CA MET A 18 1.01 12.82 -5.92
C MET A 18 0.11 12.96 -4.70
N ILE A 19 -0.83 12.04 -4.50
CA ILE A 19 -1.67 12.02 -3.30
C ILE A 19 -0.79 11.71 -2.09
N GLN A 20 -0.83 12.60 -1.10
CA GLN A 20 -0.07 12.42 0.13
C GLN A 20 -0.58 11.18 0.88
N PRO A 21 0.30 10.28 1.32
CA PRO A 21 -0.11 9.11 2.09
C PRO A 21 -0.72 9.54 3.42
N GLU A 22 -2.00 9.20 3.65
CA GLU A 22 -2.67 9.47 4.92
C GLU A 22 -2.26 8.47 6.01
N GLY A 23 -1.69 7.33 5.63
CA GLY A 23 -1.15 6.33 6.57
C GLY A 23 -2.21 5.51 7.32
N SER A 24 -3.50 5.64 6.99
CA SER A 24 -4.57 4.81 7.53
C SER A 24 -4.74 3.51 6.73
N PHE A 25 -5.17 2.43 7.37
CA PHE A 25 -5.45 1.15 6.69
C PHE A 25 -6.54 1.30 5.62
N GLU A 26 -7.56 2.10 5.91
CA GLU A 26 -8.66 2.41 4.99
C GLU A 26 -8.14 3.08 3.72
N TRP A 27 -7.20 4.02 3.87
CA TRP A 27 -6.55 4.67 2.73
C TRP A 27 -5.74 3.68 1.89
N PHE A 28 -4.99 2.76 2.52
CA PHE A 28 -4.28 1.70 1.78
C PHE A 28 -5.24 0.76 1.05
N ASP A 29 -6.36 0.38 1.67
CA ASP A 29 -7.38 -0.49 1.09
C ASP A 29 -8.11 0.16 -0.08
N GLU A 30 -8.20 1.49 -0.12
CA GLU A 30 -8.74 2.24 -1.25
C GLU A 30 -7.71 2.46 -2.37
N ILE A 31 -6.47 2.82 -2.02
CA ILE A 31 -5.49 3.28 -3.00
C ILE A 31 -4.76 2.15 -3.72
N LEU A 32 -4.46 1.05 -3.02
CA LEU A 32 -3.74 -0.09 -3.61
C LEU A 32 -4.52 -0.74 -4.76
N PRO A 33 -5.84 -1.02 -4.65
CA PRO A 33 -6.61 -1.56 -5.76
C PRO A 33 -6.70 -0.60 -6.95
N LYS A 34 -6.85 0.71 -6.70
CA LYS A 34 -6.87 1.73 -7.76
C LYS A 34 -5.56 1.75 -8.54
N ALA A 35 -4.44 1.77 -7.82
CA ALA A 35 -3.10 1.76 -8.41
C ALA A 35 -2.85 0.48 -9.24
N ARG A 36 -3.22 -0.70 -8.73
CA ARG A 36 -3.08 -1.96 -9.47
C ARG A 36 -3.95 -2.00 -10.73
N LYS A 37 -5.20 -1.55 -10.64
CA LYS A 37 -6.11 -1.51 -11.77
C LYS A 37 -5.57 -0.60 -12.88
N LEU A 38 -5.03 0.56 -12.50
CA LEU A 38 -4.44 1.50 -13.43
C LEU A 38 -3.18 0.92 -14.09
N LEU A 39 -2.31 0.26 -13.32
CA LEU A 39 -1.14 -0.45 -13.86
C LEU A 39 -1.55 -1.51 -14.89
N GLN A 40 -2.55 -2.33 -14.57
CA GLN A 40 -3.06 -3.35 -15.50
C GLN A 40 -3.64 -2.74 -16.78
N GLN A 41 -4.34 -1.61 -16.68
CA GLN A 41 -4.88 -0.90 -17.85
C GLN A 41 -3.76 -0.40 -18.75
N ILE A 42 -2.74 0.27 -18.18
CA ILE A 42 -1.60 0.78 -18.96
C ILE A 42 -0.84 -0.36 -19.64
N GLN A 43 -0.57 -1.46 -18.92
CA GLN A 43 0.11 -2.63 -19.48
C GLN A 43 -0.70 -3.27 -20.63
N ARG A 44 -2.01 -3.41 -20.45
CA ARG A 44 -2.89 -3.98 -21.48
C ARG A 44 -2.84 -3.16 -22.77
N GLU A 45 -3.01 -1.84 -22.65
CA GLU A 45 -2.97 -0.95 -23.80
C GLU A 45 -1.57 -0.92 -24.45
N GLN A 46 -0.49 -1.03 -23.68
CA GLN A 46 0.87 -1.21 -24.20
C GLN A 46 1.04 -2.48 -25.01
N THR A 47 0.35 -3.56 -24.64
CA THR A 47 0.49 -4.88 -25.28
C THR A 47 -0.38 -5.01 -26.54
N ILE A 48 -1.47 -4.25 -26.62
CA ILE A 48 -2.39 -4.27 -27.76
C ILE A 48 -1.76 -3.62 -29.01
N ASP A 49 -0.87 -2.64 -28.83
CA ASP A 49 -0.37 -1.83 -29.96
C ASP A 49 1.15 -1.56 -29.94
N PRO A 50 2.01 -2.59 -29.77
CA PRO A 50 3.47 -2.38 -29.64
C PRO A 50 4.13 -1.90 -30.93
N ASP A 51 3.65 -2.33 -32.11
CA ASP A 51 4.26 -2.01 -33.41
C ASP A 51 3.82 -0.65 -33.98
N CYS A 52 2.70 -0.10 -33.50
CA CYS A 52 2.13 1.18 -33.95
C CYS A 52 2.61 2.36 -33.11
N MET A 53 3.23 2.07 -31.95
CA MET A 53 3.60 3.08 -30.98
C MET A 53 4.96 3.68 -31.30
N LYS A 54 5.06 5.02 -31.31
CA LYS A 54 6.36 5.69 -31.43
C LYS A 54 7.26 5.25 -30.28
N THR A 55 8.53 4.94 -30.58
CA THR A 55 9.53 4.47 -29.59
C THR A 55 9.60 5.35 -28.34
N LYS A 56 9.41 6.67 -28.49
CA LYS A 56 9.35 7.61 -27.35
C LYS A 56 8.20 7.30 -26.40
N ILE A 57 6.98 7.12 -26.92
CA ILE A 57 5.78 6.85 -26.11
C ILE A 57 5.92 5.48 -25.45
N PHE A 58 6.38 4.47 -26.19
CA PHE A 58 6.63 3.14 -25.64
C PHE A 58 7.57 3.18 -24.42
N ASN A 59 8.67 3.93 -24.51
CA ASN A 59 9.59 4.10 -23.39
C ASN A 59 8.93 4.83 -22.20
N GLN A 60 8.17 5.90 -22.46
CA GLN A 60 7.48 6.64 -21.39
C GLN A 60 6.45 5.77 -20.66
N VAL A 61 5.76 4.90 -21.38
CA VAL A 61 4.77 3.97 -20.82
C VAL A 61 5.43 2.91 -19.97
N ARG A 62 6.53 2.32 -20.47
CA ARG A 62 7.34 1.38 -19.70
C ARG A 62 7.84 2.02 -18.40
N ASP A 63 8.40 3.23 -18.50
CA ASP A 63 8.92 3.94 -17.33
C ASP A 63 7.79 4.28 -16.34
N CYS A 64 6.59 4.63 -16.83
CA CYS A 64 5.39 4.83 -16.01
C CYS A 64 4.96 3.54 -15.30
N CYS A 65 4.92 2.40 -16.00
CA CYS A 65 4.63 1.08 -15.43
C CYS A 65 5.60 0.71 -14.31
N ASP A 66 6.91 0.86 -14.54
CA ASP A 66 7.95 0.56 -13.56
C ASP A 66 7.82 1.45 -12.31
N THR A 67 7.58 2.73 -12.56
CA THR A 67 7.41 3.76 -11.54
C THR A 67 6.17 3.51 -10.67
N LEU A 68 5.04 3.16 -11.30
CA LEU A 68 3.79 2.83 -10.62
C LEU A 68 3.91 1.49 -9.86
N SER A 69 4.55 0.48 -10.45
CA SER A 69 4.80 -0.81 -9.80
C SER A 69 5.66 -0.68 -8.55
N ASN A 70 6.74 0.10 -8.62
CA ASN A 70 7.60 0.38 -7.47
C ASN A 70 6.86 1.13 -6.37
N TRP A 71 6.02 2.09 -6.72
CA TRP A 71 5.20 2.81 -5.75
C TRP A 71 4.20 1.89 -5.05
N ILE A 72 3.50 1.01 -5.79
CA ILE A 72 2.61 -0.01 -5.20
C ILE A 72 3.36 -0.88 -4.20
N ARG A 73 4.57 -1.35 -4.54
CA ARG A 73 5.41 -2.16 -3.63
C ARG A 73 5.80 -1.41 -2.36
N GLN A 74 6.08 -0.10 -2.46
CA GLN A 74 6.37 0.72 -1.29
C GLN A 74 5.15 0.85 -0.38
N LEU A 75 3.97 1.09 -0.96
CA LEU A 75 2.71 1.16 -0.21
C LEU A 75 2.37 -0.16 0.52
N GLU A 76 2.57 -1.30 -0.14
CA GLU A 76 2.39 -2.63 0.47
C GLU A 76 3.31 -2.80 1.68
N ARG A 77 4.60 -2.45 1.55
CA ARG A 77 5.56 -2.55 2.66
C ARG A 77 5.17 -1.66 3.83
N THR A 78 4.77 -0.40 3.56
CA THR A 78 4.33 0.53 4.61
C THR A 78 3.10 -0.01 5.34
N ARG A 79 2.13 -0.56 4.60
CA ARG A 79 0.95 -1.21 5.20
C ARG A 79 1.34 -2.37 6.11
N ASP A 80 2.22 -3.27 5.65
CA ASP A 80 2.67 -4.43 6.43
C ASP A 80 3.44 -4.00 7.69
N GLU A 81 4.22 -2.93 7.62
CA GLU A 81 4.94 -2.35 8.77
C GLU A 81 3.95 -1.78 9.80
N LEU A 82 2.93 -1.05 9.36
CA LEU A 82 1.87 -0.55 10.24
C LEU A 82 1.12 -1.70 10.93
N GLU A 83 0.85 -2.79 10.22
CA GLU A 83 0.20 -3.97 10.79
C GLU A 83 1.06 -4.64 11.86
N LYS A 84 2.37 -4.79 11.60
CA LYS A 84 3.33 -5.29 12.59
C LYS A 84 3.41 -4.40 13.82
N GLN A 85 3.44 -3.08 13.64
CA GLN A 85 3.46 -2.12 14.76
C GLN A 85 2.20 -2.25 15.62
N LYS A 86 1.01 -2.33 15.00
CA LYS A 86 -0.26 -2.55 15.70
C LYS A 86 -0.24 -3.86 16.51
N GLY A 87 0.24 -4.96 15.92
CA GLY A 87 0.37 -6.24 16.62
C GLY A 87 1.32 -6.18 17.82
N GLN A 88 2.44 -5.46 17.69
CA GLN A 88 3.40 -5.30 18.78
C GLN A 88 2.84 -4.46 19.93
N ILE A 89 2.08 -3.40 19.64
CA ILE A 89 1.41 -2.57 20.65
C ILE A 89 0.40 -3.43 21.44
N LEU A 90 -0.47 -4.15 20.75
CA LEU A 90 -1.45 -5.06 21.37
C LEU A 90 -0.77 -6.12 22.26
N LYS A 91 0.31 -6.72 21.78
CA LYS A 91 1.08 -7.69 22.58
C LYS A 91 1.68 -7.07 23.84
N ASN A 92 2.20 -5.85 23.74
CA ASN A 92 2.76 -5.12 24.88
C ASN A 92 1.67 -4.75 25.90
N GLU A 93 0.47 -4.35 25.45
CA GLU A 93 -0.68 -4.07 26.31
C GLU A 93 -1.18 -5.33 27.02
N MET A 94 -1.33 -6.45 26.30
CA MET A 94 -1.71 -7.73 26.90
C MET A 94 -0.69 -8.18 27.95
N ASN A 95 0.60 -8.05 27.67
CA ASN A 95 1.65 -8.35 28.64
C ASN A 95 1.56 -7.46 29.89
N ARG A 96 1.31 -6.16 29.73
CA ARG A 96 1.10 -5.23 30.84
C ARG A 96 -0.10 -5.63 31.70
N LEU A 97 -1.24 -5.93 31.08
CA LEU A 97 -2.45 -6.37 31.78
C LEU A 97 -2.25 -7.71 32.50
N SER A 98 -1.53 -8.64 31.88
CA SER A 98 -1.19 -9.93 32.49
C SER A 98 -0.30 -9.77 33.73
N ILE A 99 0.75 -8.94 33.64
CA ILE A 99 1.62 -8.62 34.78
C ILE A 99 0.82 -7.94 35.90
N HIS A 100 -0.03 -6.97 35.57
CA HIS A 100 -0.86 -6.28 36.54
C HIS A 100 -1.83 -7.23 37.26
N ASN A 101 -2.50 -8.12 36.52
CA ASN A 101 -3.42 -9.11 37.09
C ASN A 101 -2.70 -10.19 37.92
N GLY A 102 -1.51 -10.64 37.48
CA GLY A 102 -0.67 -11.57 38.24
C GLY A 102 -0.13 -10.96 39.53
N ALA A 103 0.21 -9.67 39.53
CA ALA A 103 0.57 -8.94 40.73
C ALA A 103 -0.63 -8.85 41.69
N TYR A 104 -1.81 -8.45 41.19
CA TYR A 104 -3.01 -8.30 42.02
C TYR A 104 -3.46 -9.62 42.67
N SER A 105 -3.40 -10.74 41.95
CA SER A 105 -3.72 -12.07 42.49
C SER A 105 -2.71 -12.52 43.56
N SER A 106 -1.42 -12.24 43.36
CA SER A 106 -0.35 -12.55 44.32
C SER A 106 -0.48 -11.72 45.60
N PHE A 107 -0.81 -10.43 45.50
CA PHE A 107 -1.07 -9.57 46.65
C PHE A 107 -2.31 -10.01 47.45
N ARG A 108 -3.40 -10.41 46.78
CA ARG A 108 -4.61 -10.89 47.47
C ARG A 108 -4.40 -12.23 48.20
N GLY A 109 -3.56 -13.12 47.65
CA GLY A 109 -3.18 -14.37 48.30
C GLY A 109 -2.28 -14.17 49.53
N PHE A 110 -1.55 -13.06 49.60
CA PHE A 110 -0.65 -12.75 50.73
C PHE A 110 -1.37 -12.06 51.90
N PHE A 111 -2.39 -11.25 51.64
CA PHE A 111 -3.20 -10.57 52.67
C PHE A 111 -4.49 -11.30 53.04
N GLY A 112 -4.81 -12.43 52.40
CA GLY A 112 -5.97 -13.27 52.68
C GLY A 112 -5.63 -14.50 53.52
N LYS A 113 -5.18 -14.30 54.76
CA LYS A 113 -5.22 -15.30 55.84
C LYS A 113 -5.50 -14.60 57.17
#